data_AF-A0AAC8VPW8-F1
#
_entry.id   AF-A0AAC8VPW8-F1
#
_cell.length_a   1.000
_cell.length_b   1.000
_cell.length_c   1.000
_cell.angle_alpha   90.00
_cell.angle_beta   90.00
_cell.angle_gamma   90.00
#
_symmetry.space_group_name_H-M   'P 1'
#
loop_
_entity.id
_entity.type
_entity.pdbx_description
1 polymer ?
#
loop_
_entity_poly.entity_id
_entity_poly.type
_entity_poly.pdbx_seq_one_letter_code
_entity_poly.pdbx_strand_id
1 'polypeptide(L)'
;MSEIKVISSLTEQEDNQQKVPVRLFKITDIPEVMESMGWVVAARFMRKWFYDPFYEMSKEEKLNKVDMALIDKCHIVDDISFEWLCTASERVSPVIDDVLESISIVREFNDTLGKIEGGVKQLSNGLIAIINCLYKQGLVDLKTYSIKNIALDYEELSAIELDRKSQFNYFSIGSTLWEKATDELDDVYGALGSFIVKIAFLNLIVSSDNDGFYRIEINQIGLYVRDTYEFMNNGNDQPLGYWGWHGVIKPGLINELFESEVVSKNGNDYYRVTNNSFVEYRQKCKKESNMKTGDFFVYSTVKKIPVDVIVHISKLDLLEYQSRSDKVA
;
A
#
# COMPACT_ATOMS: atom_id res chain seq x y z
N MET A 1 -34.77 2.13 -18.72
CA MET A 1 -35.80 3.14 -18.45
C MET A 1 -37.01 2.43 -17.87
N SER A 2 -37.28 2.63 -16.59
CA SER A 2 -38.49 2.15 -15.93
C SER A 2 -39.10 3.34 -15.19
N GLU A 3 -40.09 3.97 -15.82
CA GLU A 3 -40.86 5.07 -15.25
C GLU A 3 -41.90 4.50 -14.28
N ILE A 4 -41.84 4.91 -13.01
CA ILE A 4 -42.91 4.66 -12.05
C ILE A 4 -43.82 5.89 -12.06
N LYS A 5 -45.08 5.71 -12.47
CA LYS A 5 -46.14 6.73 -12.38
C LYS A 5 -46.89 6.57 -11.07
N VAL A 6 -46.84 7.58 -10.21
CA VAL A 6 -47.81 7.75 -9.12
C VAL A 6 -48.78 8.85 -9.53
N ILE A 7 -50.07 8.50 -9.62
CA ILE A 7 -51.16 9.45 -9.92
C ILE A 7 -51.79 9.83 -8.58
N SER A 8 -51.56 11.07 -8.16
CA SER A 8 -52.35 11.73 -7.12
C SER A 8 -53.30 12.70 -7.83
N SER A 9 -54.59 12.46 -7.70
CA SER A 9 -55.65 13.34 -8.17
C SER A 9 -56.05 14.29 -7.05
N LEU A 10 -55.88 15.59 -7.26
CA LEU A 10 -56.91 16.62 -7.13
C LEU A 10 -56.33 18.03 -7.34
N THR A 11 -57.00 18.78 -8.22
CA THR A 11 -57.06 20.24 -8.41
C THR A 11 -56.05 20.91 -9.36
N GLU A 12 -56.63 21.55 -10.37
CA GLU A 12 -56.06 22.35 -11.44
C GLU A 12 -55.42 23.64 -10.91
N GLN A 13 -54.09 23.71 -10.95
CA GLN A 13 -53.37 24.93 -11.28
C GLN A 13 -52.26 24.52 -12.24
N GLU A 14 -52.09 25.26 -13.33
CA GLU A 14 -50.96 25.11 -14.26
C GLU A 14 -49.68 25.42 -13.49
N ASP A 15 -49.16 24.41 -12.82
CA ASP A 15 -47.89 24.47 -12.16
C ASP A 15 -46.83 24.44 -13.26
N ASN A 16 -46.10 25.53 -13.37
CA ASN A 16 -44.97 25.69 -14.27
C ASN A 16 -43.86 24.74 -13.76
N GLN A 17 -44.03 23.43 -13.99
CA GLN A 17 -43.09 22.39 -13.57
C GLN A 17 -41.84 22.54 -14.41
N GLN A 18 -40.97 23.45 -13.99
CA GLN A 18 -39.60 23.53 -14.43
C GLN A 18 -38.97 22.19 -14.02
N LYS A 19 -38.88 21.26 -14.97
CA LYS A 19 -38.17 19.99 -14.80
C LYS A 19 -36.70 20.34 -14.61
N VAL A 20 -36.30 20.57 -13.36
CA VAL A 20 -34.89 20.69 -13.00
C VAL A 20 -34.28 19.30 -13.20
N PRO A 21 -33.35 19.12 -14.16
CA PRO A 21 -32.69 17.83 -14.30
C PRO A 21 -31.85 17.60 -13.03
N VAL A 22 -32.30 16.67 -12.18
CA VAL A 22 -31.50 16.23 -11.03
C VAL A 22 -30.35 15.40 -11.58
N ARG A 23 -29.13 15.97 -11.56
CA ARG A 23 -27.91 15.22 -11.85
C ARG A 23 -27.68 14.23 -10.69
N LEU A 24 -27.87 12.94 -10.98
CA LEU A 24 -27.48 11.88 -10.06
C LEU A 24 -25.97 11.83 -9.92
N PHE A 25 -25.49 11.64 -8.68
CA PHE A 25 -24.08 11.45 -8.37
C PHE A 25 -23.55 10.17 -9.02
N LYS A 26 -22.34 10.23 -9.57
CA LYS A 26 -21.65 9.12 -10.24
C LYS A 26 -20.25 8.95 -9.68
N ILE A 27 -19.68 7.77 -9.86
CA ILE A 27 -18.29 7.52 -9.45
C ILE A 27 -17.28 8.46 -10.14
N THR A 28 -17.61 8.97 -11.32
CA THR A 28 -16.79 9.97 -12.04
C THR A 28 -16.78 11.34 -11.36
N ASP A 29 -17.70 11.58 -10.41
CA ASP A 29 -17.79 12.82 -9.65
C ASP A 29 -16.94 12.75 -8.36
N ILE A 30 -16.50 11.55 -7.95
CA ILE A 30 -15.67 11.32 -6.76
C ILE A 30 -14.39 12.17 -6.76
N PRO A 31 -13.62 12.31 -7.86
CA PRO A 31 -12.41 13.12 -7.83
C PRO A 31 -12.65 14.60 -7.54
N GLU A 32 -13.80 15.16 -7.92
CA GLU A 32 -14.17 16.54 -7.61
C GLU A 32 -14.53 16.69 -6.13
N VAL A 33 -15.22 15.69 -5.56
CA VAL A 33 -15.52 15.64 -4.13
C VAL A 33 -14.26 15.47 -3.29
N MET A 34 -13.35 14.59 -3.69
CA MET A 34 -12.06 14.43 -3.03
C MET A 34 -11.30 15.76 -2.97
N GLU A 35 -11.25 16.53 -4.06
CA GLU A 35 -10.62 17.85 -4.05
C GLU A 35 -11.31 18.86 -3.14
N SER A 36 -12.65 18.85 -3.08
CA SER A 36 -13.38 19.77 -2.18
C SER A 36 -13.14 19.47 -0.70
N MET A 37 -12.76 18.22 -0.39
CA MET A 37 -12.31 17.78 0.94
C MET A 37 -10.81 18.03 1.21
N GLY A 38 -10.07 18.55 0.23
CA GLY A 38 -8.62 18.73 0.32
C GLY A 38 -7.81 17.45 0.05
N TRP A 39 -8.43 16.39 -0.45
CA TRP A 39 -7.78 15.12 -0.76
C TRP A 39 -7.15 15.15 -2.16
N VAL A 40 -6.05 15.91 -2.28
CA VAL A 40 -5.41 16.22 -3.56
C VAL A 40 -4.80 14.98 -4.20
N VAL A 41 -4.10 14.13 -3.44
CA VAL A 41 -3.44 12.94 -3.96
C VAL A 41 -4.45 11.85 -4.30
N ALA A 42 -5.45 11.62 -3.45
CA ALA A 42 -6.54 10.69 -3.72
C ALA A 42 -7.28 11.06 -5.00
N ALA A 43 -7.62 12.35 -5.16
CA ALA A 43 -8.27 12.85 -6.37
C ALA A 43 -7.38 12.65 -7.60
N ARG A 44 -6.07 12.92 -7.49
CA ARG A 44 -5.08 12.68 -8.56
C ARG A 44 -5.05 11.21 -8.97
N PHE A 45 -5.04 10.29 -8.02
CA PHE A 45 -5.04 8.84 -8.27
C PHE A 45 -6.33 8.39 -8.95
N MET A 46 -7.47 8.84 -8.44
CA MET A 46 -8.78 8.50 -9.01
C MET A 46 -8.92 9.04 -10.44
N ARG A 47 -8.44 10.27 -10.72
CA ARG A 47 -8.40 10.82 -12.09
C ARG A 47 -7.49 10.01 -13.01
N LYS A 48 -6.28 9.67 -12.54
CA LYS A 48 -5.36 8.82 -13.29
C LYS A 48 -6.06 7.53 -13.68
N TRP A 49 -6.71 6.85 -12.73
CA TRP A 49 -7.46 5.64 -13.01
C TRP A 49 -8.54 5.83 -14.08
N PHE A 50 -9.35 6.90 -14.00
CA PHE A 50 -10.43 7.17 -14.96
C PHE A 50 -9.96 7.56 -16.37
N TYR A 51 -8.80 8.21 -16.50
CA TYR A 51 -8.41 8.87 -17.74
C TYR A 51 -7.21 8.23 -18.45
N ASP A 52 -6.44 7.40 -17.76
CA ASP A 52 -5.30 6.70 -18.34
C ASP A 52 -5.71 5.63 -19.35
N PRO A 53 -4.79 5.26 -20.28
CA PRO A 53 -5.00 4.14 -21.17
C PRO A 53 -5.42 2.88 -20.42
N PHE A 54 -6.28 2.10 -21.05
CA PHE A 54 -6.76 0.84 -20.49
C PHE A 54 -5.61 -0.05 -20.02
N TYR A 55 -5.62 -0.38 -18.75
CA TYR A 55 -4.75 -1.37 -18.15
C TYR A 55 -5.46 -1.99 -16.95
N GLU A 56 -5.53 -3.31 -16.94
CA GLU A 56 -6.20 -4.10 -15.92
C GLU A 56 -5.16 -5.05 -15.36
N MET A 57 -4.82 -4.86 -14.09
CA MET A 57 -3.80 -5.68 -13.44
C MET A 57 -4.25 -7.14 -13.37
N SER A 58 -3.29 -8.03 -13.55
CA SER A 58 -3.40 -9.44 -13.25
C SER A 58 -3.29 -9.70 -11.74
N LYS A 59 -3.68 -10.91 -11.34
CA LYS A 59 -3.50 -11.36 -9.96
C LYS A 59 -2.03 -11.40 -9.54
N GLU A 60 -1.12 -11.74 -10.45
CA GLU A 60 0.33 -11.76 -10.15
C GLU A 60 0.87 -10.35 -9.95
N GLU A 61 0.39 -9.36 -10.71
CA GLU A 61 0.74 -7.95 -10.53
C GLU A 61 0.27 -7.45 -9.16
N LYS A 62 -0.99 -7.72 -8.78
CA LYS A 62 -1.53 -7.40 -7.44
C LYS A 62 -0.79 -8.12 -6.30
N LEU A 63 -0.37 -9.36 -6.52
CA LEU A 63 0.41 -10.12 -5.54
C LEU A 63 1.90 -9.77 -5.54
N ASN A 64 2.32 -8.79 -6.35
CA ASN A 64 3.72 -8.41 -6.50
C ASN A 64 4.62 -9.62 -6.85
N LYS A 65 4.24 -10.33 -7.90
CA LYS A 65 5.01 -11.45 -8.46
C LYS A 65 5.52 -11.16 -9.87
N VAL A 66 5.67 -9.88 -10.19
CA VAL A 66 6.15 -9.40 -11.48
C VAL A 66 7.44 -8.61 -11.32
N ASP A 67 8.25 -8.64 -12.37
CA ASP A 67 9.42 -7.78 -12.47
C ASP A 67 8.99 -6.37 -12.90
N MET A 68 9.19 -5.40 -12.02
CA MET A 68 8.84 -4.00 -12.28
C MET A 68 9.63 -3.38 -13.44
N ALA A 69 10.77 -3.97 -13.83
CA ALA A 69 11.51 -3.54 -15.02
C ALA A 69 10.74 -3.82 -16.32
N LEU A 70 9.73 -4.69 -16.30
CA LEU A 70 8.90 -5.05 -17.45
C LEU A 70 7.58 -4.26 -17.50
N ILE A 71 7.25 -3.51 -16.45
CA ILE A 71 6.02 -2.71 -16.38
C ILE A 71 6.26 -1.37 -17.08
N ASP A 72 5.32 -0.98 -17.95
CA ASP A 72 5.38 0.33 -18.61
C ASP A 72 5.29 1.44 -17.55
N LYS A 73 6.17 2.44 -17.67
CA LYS A 73 6.24 3.56 -16.74
C LYS A 73 4.93 4.35 -16.65
N CYS A 74 4.09 4.34 -17.69
CA CYS A 74 2.78 4.99 -17.61
C CYS A 74 1.85 4.36 -16.56
N HIS A 75 2.06 3.08 -16.21
CA HIS A 75 1.32 2.36 -15.15
C HIS A 75 2.03 2.42 -13.79
N ILE A 76 3.00 3.32 -13.62
CA ILE A 76 3.73 3.51 -12.37
C ILE A 76 3.59 4.97 -11.94
N VAL A 77 3.27 5.16 -10.67
CA VAL A 77 3.37 6.44 -9.97
C VAL A 77 4.45 6.29 -8.92
N ASP A 78 5.58 6.98 -9.09
CA ASP A 78 6.74 6.91 -8.19
C ASP A 78 7.15 8.30 -7.65
N ASP A 79 6.25 9.28 -7.75
CA ASP A 79 6.47 10.68 -7.37
C ASP A 79 5.81 11.06 -6.04
N ILE A 80 5.24 10.10 -5.31
CA ILE A 80 4.60 10.36 -4.02
C ILE A 80 5.67 10.65 -2.97
N SER A 81 5.66 11.84 -2.37
CA SER A 81 6.56 12.12 -1.25
C SER A 81 6.25 11.21 -0.07
N PHE A 82 7.26 10.56 0.49
CA PHE A 82 7.09 9.83 1.75
C PHE A 82 6.67 10.75 2.91
N GLU A 83 7.19 11.98 2.93
CA GLU A 83 6.85 12.96 3.97
C GLU A 83 5.38 13.37 3.90
N TRP A 84 4.78 13.38 2.70
CA TRP A 84 3.35 13.64 2.55
C TRP A 84 2.52 12.65 3.38
N LEU A 85 2.91 11.36 3.45
CA LEU A 85 2.22 10.36 4.27
C LEU A 85 2.15 10.77 5.75
N CYS A 86 3.25 11.33 6.26
CA CYS A 86 3.39 11.73 7.66
C CYS A 86 2.64 13.03 7.97
N THR A 87 2.54 13.94 6.98
CA THR A 87 1.91 15.26 7.16
C THR A 87 0.42 15.28 6.82
N ALA A 88 -0.05 14.40 5.94
CA ALA A 88 -1.42 14.39 5.44
C ALA A 88 -2.32 13.39 6.16
N SER A 89 -1.79 12.63 7.12
CA SER A 89 -2.54 11.65 7.89
C SER A 89 -2.00 11.47 9.30
N GLU A 90 -2.85 11.69 10.29
CA GLU A 90 -2.49 11.57 11.71
C GLU A 90 -2.22 10.11 12.13
N ARG A 91 -2.74 9.13 11.38
CA ARG A 91 -2.57 7.69 11.68
C ARG A 91 -1.21 7.13 11.30
N VAL A 92 -0.46 7.84 10.44
CA VAL A 92 0.77 7.31 9.83
C VAL A 92 1.97 7.50 10.75
N SER A 93 2.18 8.73 11.21
CA SER A 93 3.38 9.11 11.96
C SER A 93 3.60 8.28 13.23
N PRO A 94 2.60 8.02 14.09
CA PRO A 94 2.79 7.22 15.30
C PRO A 94 3.33 5.81 15.01
N VAL A 95 2.81 5.15 13.98
CA VAL A 95 3.25 3.79 13.60
C VAL A 95 4.69 3.81 13.08
N ILE A 96 5.06 4.84 12.32
CA ILE A 96 6.43 5.00 11.84
C ILE A 96 7.37 5.25 13.03
N ASP A 97 7.01 6.17 13.92
CA ASP A 97 7.82 6.54 15.08
C ASP A 97 8.08 5.33 16.00
N ASP A 98 7.05 4.52 16.29
CA ASP A 98 7.16 3.28 17.07
C ASP A 98 8.15 2.29 16.41
N VAL A 99 8.06 2.12 15.08
CA VAL A 99 8.98 1.25 14.34
C VAL A 99 10.40 1.80 14.41
N LEU A 100 10.60 3.10 14.22
CA LEU A 100 11.92 3.73 14.26
C LEU A 100 12.56 3.66 15.63
N GLU A 101 11.79 3.87 16.70
CA GLU A 101 12.27 3.68 18.06
C GLU A 101 12.83 2.25 18.23
N SER A 102 12.10 1.24 17.73
CA SER A 102 12.48 -0.17 17.87
C SER A 102 13.73 -0.59 17.07
N ILE A 103 14.07 0.09 15.97
CA ILE A 103 15.17 -0.31 15.06
C ILE A 103 16.32 0.70 14.97
N SER A 104 16.20 1.84 15.64
CA SER A 104 17.20 2.92 15.59
C SER A 104 18.58 2.47 16.06
N ILE A 105 18.64 1.71 17.15
CA ILE A 105 19.86 1.14 17.72
C ILE A 105 19.60 -0.33 18.04
N VAL A 106 20.33 -1.23 17.38
CA VAL A 106 20.20 -2.68 17.59
C VAL A 106 21.58 -3.28 17.88
N ARG A 107 21.63 -4.15 18.89
CA ARG A 107 22.80 -4.94 19.25
C ARG A 107 22.37 -6.40 19.39
N GLU A 108 22.73 -7.21 18.41
CA GLU A 108 22.36 -8.62 18.27
C GLU A 108 20.86 -8.89 18.12
N PHE A 109 20.02 -8.50 19.09
CA PHE A 109 18.65 -8.96 19.24
C PHE A 109 17.63 -7.89 18.86
N ASN A 110 16.69 -8.26 17.99
CA ASN A 110 15.55 -7.44 17.57
C ASN A 110 14.63 -8.28 16.65
N ASP A 111 13.31 -8.20 16.84
CA ASP A 111 12.34 -8.99 16.07
C ASP A 111 12.20 -8.56 14.59
N THR A 112 12.62 -7.34 14.26
CA THR A 112 12.53 -6.77 12.91
C THR A 112 13.76 -7.10 12.07
N LEU A 113 14.97 -7.08 12.63
CA LEU A 113 16.20 -7.22 11.83
C LEU A 113 17.37 -7.92 12.54
N GLY A 114 17.18 -8.31 13.79
CA GLY A 114 18.21 -8.95 14.61
C GLY A 114 17.94 -10.43 14.85
N LYS A 115 18.54 -10.95 15.91
CA LYS A 115 18.26 -12.25 16.48
C LYS A 115 17.06 -12.19 17.43
N ILE A 116 16.45 -13.33 17.69
CA ILE A 116 15.33 -13.48 18.64
C ILE A 116 15.82 -14.30 19.83
N GLU A 117 15.48 -13.85 21.05
CA GLU A 117 15.83 -14.54 22.29
C GLU A 117 14.95 -15.78 22.55
N GLY A 118 15.48 -16.74 23.31
CA GLY A 118 14.68 -17.81 23.93
C GLY A 118 14.17 -18.92 23.02
N GLY A 119 14.60 -18.99 21.76
CA GLY A 119 14.17 -19.99 20.78
C GLY A 119 15.29 -20.93 20.28
N VAL A 120 14.88 -22.05 19.66
CA VAL A 120 15.79 -22.93 18.87
C VAL A 120 16.17 -22.29 17.53
N LYS A 121 15.34 -21.36 17.05
CA LYS A 121 15.55 -20.53 15.88
C LYS A 121 15.80 -19.11 16.36
N GLN A 122 16.98 -18.59 16.07
CA GLN A 122 17.41 -17.29 16.56
C GLN A 122 17.36 -16.22 15.47
N LEU A 123 17.11 -16.53 14.20
CA LEU A 123 17.01 -15.48 13.17
C LEU A 123 15.59 -14.88 13.10
N SER A 124 15.48 -13.56 13.19
CA SER A 124 14.25 -12.87 12.80
C SER A 124 13.96 -13.06 11.30
N ASN A 125 12.70 -12.81 10.91
CA ASN A 125 12.34 -12.86 9.49
C ASN A 125 13.09 -11.81 8.68
N GLY A 126 13.30 -10.61 9.23
CA GLY A 126 14.07 -9.58 8.54
C GLY A 126 15.56 -9.91 8.45
N LEU A 127 16.16 -10.51 9.47
CA LEU A 127 17.55 -10.97 9.37
C LEU A 127 17.73 -12.07 8.31
N ILE A 128 16.76 -12.98 8.19
CA ILE A 128 16.73 -13.96 7.08
C ILE A 128 16.61 -13.27 5.75
N ALA A 129 15.76 -12.25 5.63
CA ALA A 129 15.62 -11.51 4.39
C ALA A 129 16.91 -10.77 4.02
N ILE A 130 17.63 -10.18 5.00
CA ILE A 130 18.96 -9.58 4.79
C ILE A 130 19.94 -10.62 4.26
N ILE A 131 20.05 -11.79 4.93
CA ILE A 131 20.94 -12.87 4.48
C ILE A 131 20.54 -13.36 3.07
N ASN A 132 19.24 -13.45 2.79
CA ASN A 132 18.73 -13.81 1.46
C ASN A 132 19.10 -12.78 0.39
N CYS A 133 19.03 -11.48 0.69
CA CYS A 133 19.48 -10.41 -0.19
C CYS A 133 20.97 -10.56 -0.53
N LEU A 134 21.82 -10.84 0.47
CA LEU A 134 23.24 -11.08 0.27
C LEU A 134 23.50 -12.38 -0.53
N TYR A 135 22.77 -13.45 -0.23
CA TYR A 135 22.86 -14.74 -0.93
C TYR A 135 22.49 -14.61 -2.41
N LYS A 136 21.37 -13.97 -2.74
CA LYS A 136 20.94 -13.71 -4.13
C LYS A 136 21.96 -12.89 -4.93
N GLN A 137 22.80 -12.12 -4.25
CA GLN A 137 23.89 -11.35 -4.84
C GLN A 137 25.23 -12.11 -4.89
N GLY A 138 25.27 -13.38 -4.48
CA GLY A 138 26.48 -14.20 -4.45
C GLY A 138 27.51 -13.72 -3.41
N LEU A 139 27.03 -13.07 -2.34
CA LEU A 139 27.84 -12.60 -1.21
C LEU A 139 27.88 -13.61 -0.06
N VAL A 140 26.91 -14.53 -0.01
CA VAL A 140 26.87 -15.67 0.93
C VAL A 140 27.11 -16.97 0.16
N ASP A 141 28.04 -17.79 0.64
CA ASP A 141 28.26 -19.15 0.13
C ASP A 141 27.82 -20.17 1.18
N LEU A 142 26.71 -20.88 0.90
CA LEU A 142 26.13 -21.88 1.80
C LEU A 142 26.89 -23.22 1.81
N LYS A 143 27.81 -23.46 0.86
CA LYS A 143 28.65 -24.66 0.89
C LYS A 143 29.77 -24.51 1.92
N THR A 144 30.35 -23.32 1.98
CA THR A 144 31.44 -22.99 2.91
C THR A 144 30.94 -22.30 4.18
N TYR A 145 29.67 -21.88 4.22
CA TYR A 145 29.08 -21.07 5.28
C TYR A 145 29.89 -19.79 5.51
N SER A 146 30.18 -19.09 4.41
CA SER A 146 30.95 -17.85 4.44
C SER A 146 30.20 -16.66 3.86
N ILE A 147 30.54 -15.47 4.32
CA ILE A 147 30.04 -14.20 3.80
C ILE A 147 31.24 -13.36 3.36
N LYS A 148 31.15 -12.72 2.19
CA LYS A 148 32.21 -11.83 1.71
C LYS A 148 32.27 -10.55 2.55
N ASN A 149 33.47 -10.11 2.90
CA ASN A 149 33.68 -8.77 3.45
C ASN A 149 33.37 -7.75 2.37
N ILE A 150 32.44 -6.82 2.64
CA ILE A 150 31.90 -5.91 1.64
C ILE A 150 31.28 -4.69 2.32
N ALA A 151 31.30 -3.55 1.64
CA ALA A 151 30.46 -2.40 1.96
C ALA A 151 29.49 -2.17 0.80
N LEU A 152 28.20 -2.13 1.10
CA LEU A 152 27.11 -1.89 0.16
C LEU A 152 26.54 -0.50 0.42
N ASP A 153 26.45 0.29 -0.65
CA ASP A 153 25.86 1.64 -0.64
C ASP A 153 24.78 1.70 -1.72
N TYR A 154 23.55 1.90 -1.27
CA TYR A 154 22.32 1.97 -2.05
C TYR A 154 21.55 3.27 -1.82
N GLU A 155 22.22 4.32 -1.32
CA GLU A 155 21.56 5.58 -1.02
C GLU A 155 20.87 6.22 -2.23
N GLU A 156 21.41 6.03 -3.43
CA GLU A 156 20.90 6.61 -4.67
C GLU A 156 19.88 5.72 -5.40
N LEU A 157 19.53 4.55 -4.84
CA LEU A 157 18.56 3.66 -5.47
C LEU A 157 17.12 4.14 -5.25
N SER A 158 16.30 3.99 -6.29
CA SER A 158 14.86 4.19 -6.21
C SER A 158 14.18 3.14 -5.32
N ALA A 159 12.96 3.43 -4.85
CA ALA A 159 12.14 2.47 -4.11
C ALA A 159 11.96 1.14 -4.87
N ILE A 160 11.80 1.20 -6.20
CA ILE A 160 11.69 0.01 -7.07
C ILE A 160 12.97 -0.83 -7.04
N GLU A 161 14.14 -0.19 -7.10
CA GLU A 161 15.43 -0.87 -7.07
C GLU A 161 15.75 -1.44 -5.69
N LEU A 162 15.40 -0.72 -4.62
CA LEU A 162 15.53 -1.19 -3.23
C LEU A 162 14.65 -2.41 -2.97
N ASP A 163 13.42 -2.42 -3.50
CA ASP A 163 12.51 -3.56 -3.38
C ASP A 163 13.12 -4.86 -3.90
N ARG A 164 13.94 -4.75 -4.93
CA ARG A 164 14.64 -5.89 -5.54
C ARG A 164 15.93 -6.25 -4.82
N LYS A 165 16.68 -5.27 -4.32
CA LYS A 165 18.06 -5.47 -3.86
C LYS A 165 18.22 -5.64 -2.35
N SER A 166 17.48 -4.89 -1.55
CA SER A 166 17.79 -4.73 -0.12
C SER A 166 16.59 -4.63 0.80
N GLN A 167 15.36 -4.77 0.28
CA GLN A 167 14.17 -4.90 1.11
C GLN A 167 14.27 -6.13 2.01
N PHE A 168 14.07 -5.92 3.31
CA PHE A 168 14.18 -6.99 4.29
C PHE A 168 13.01 -7.08 5.26
N ASN A 169 12.24 -6.01 5.46
CA ASN A 169 11.04 -6.07 6.30
C ASN A 169 9.96 -5.10 5.82
N TYR A 170 8.78 -5.17 6.40
CA TYR A 170 7.66 -4.26 6.16
C TYR A 170 6.73 -4.22 7.39
N PHE A 171 5.95 -3.16 7.49
CA PHE A 171 4.86 -3.03 8.45
C PHE A 171 3.64 -2.44 7.76
N SER A 172 2.46 -2.70 8.33
CA SER A 172 1.17 -2.28 7.75
C SER A 172 0.63 -1.06 8.48
N ILE A 173 -0.07 -0.19 7.76
CA ILE A 173 -0.79 0.96 8.31
C ILE A 173 -2.29 0.81 8.01
N GLY A 174 -3.13 0.99 9.03
CA GLY A 174 -4.59 0.96 8.87
C GLY A 174 -5.17 -0.43 8.59
N SER A 175 -4.48 -1.49 9.03
CA SER A 175 -4.80 -2.88 8.67
C SER A 175 -5.64 -3.60 9.71
N THR A 176 -5.58 -3.17 10.97
CA THR A 176 -6.31 -3.76 12.09
C THR A 176 -7.78 -3.36 12.07
N LEU A 177 -8.63 -4.15 12.75
CA LEU A 177 -10.05 -3.83 12.91
C LEU A 177 -10.27 -2.51 13.65
N TRP A 178 -9.40 -2.20 14.62
CA TRP A 178 -9.49 -0.97 15.39
C TRP A 178 -9.17 0.24 14.53
N GLU A 179 -8.04 0.25 13.83
CA GLU A 179 -7.68 1.33 12.88
C GLU A 179 -8.78 1.51 11.81
N LYS A 180 -9.27 0.40 11.23
CA LYS A 180 -10.39 0.46 10.28
C LYS A 180 -11.67 1.04 10.88
N ALA A 181 -11.86 0.98 12.19
CA ALA A 181 -13.02 1.57 12.85
C ALA A 181 -12.81 3.04 13.21
N THR A 182 -11.62 3.40 13.68
CA THR A 182 -11.35 4.69 14.30
C THR A 182 -10.66 5.70 13.40
N ASP A 183 -9.92 5.25 12.37
CA ASP A 183 -9.17 6.15 11.50
C ASP A 183 -10.13 7.09 10.78
N GLU A 184 -9.86 8.39 10.87
CA GLU A 184 -10.53 9.38 10.05
C GLU A 184 -10.21 9.15 8.57
N LEU A 185 -11.14 9.57 7.72
CA LEU A 185 -10.89 9.55 6.29
C LEU A 185 -10.09 10.81 5.92
N ASP A 186 -8.94 10.60 5.31
CA ASP A 186 -8.03 11.66 4.86
C ASP A 186 -7.50 11.38 3.45
N ASP A 187 -6.65 12.27 2.94
CA ASP A 187 -6.06 12.15 1.60
C ASP A 187 -5.26 10.84 1.43
N VAL A 188 -4.52 10.43 2.46
CA VAL A 188 -3.73 9.19 2.45
C VAL A 188 -4.65 7.98 2.41
N TYR A 189 -5.74 7.97 3.19
CA TYR A 189 -6.74 6.91 3.17
C TYR A 189 -7.44 6.85 1.80
N GLY A 190 -7.81 7.98 1.22
CA GLY A 190 -8.43 8.03 -0.11
C GLY A 190 -7.51 7.54 -1.23
N ALA A 191 -6.19 7.71 -1.07
CA ALA A 191 -5.19 7.30 -2.05
C ALA A 191 -4.73 5.84 -1.89
N LEU A 192 -4.57 5.36 -0.65
CA LEU A 192 -3.88 4.10 -0.34
C LEU A 192 -4.70 3.15 0.54
N GLY A 193 -5.76 3.62 1.19
CA GLY A 193 -6.53 2.82 2.15
C GLY A 193 -5.64 2.21 3.24
N SER A 194 -5.64 0.87 3.34
CA SER A 194 -4.65 0.13 4.12
C SER A 194 -3.45 -0.19 3.24
N PHE A 195 -2.24 0.15 3.66
CA PHE A 195 -1.03 -0.02 2.85
C PHE A 195 0.13 -0.54 3.70
N ILE A 196 1.21 -0.93 3.01
CA ILE A 196 2.45 -1.36 3.66
C ILE A 196 3.56 -0.34 3.46
N VAL A 197 4.35 -0.12 4.51
CA VAL A 197 5.63 0.55 4.44
C VAL A 197 6.71 -0.52 4.47
N LYS A 198 7.59 -0.49 3.49
CA LYS A 198 8.71 -1.42 3.35
C LYS A 198 9.98 -0.79 3.90
N ILE A 199 10.85 -1.66 4.42
CA ILE A 199 12.15 -1.34 5.00
C ILE A 199 13.23 -2.01 4.16
N ALA A 200 14.18 -1.23 3.68
CA ALA A 200 15.37 -1.69 2.99
C ALA A 200 16.64 -1.13 3.66
N PHE A 201 17.74 -1.87 3.62
CA PHE A 201 19.04 -1.30 4.02
C PHE A 201 19.59 -0.45 2.87
N LEU A 202 20.15 0.71 3.22
CA LEU A 202 20.82 1.62 2.28
C LEU A 202 22.33 1.53 2.41
N ASN A 203 22.83 1.46 3.64
CA ASN A 203 24.24 1.30 3.93
C ASN A 203 24.44 0.06 4.80
N LEU A 204 25.08 -0.98 4.25
CA LEU A 204 25.36 -2.24 4.94
C LEU A 204 26.83 -2.62 4.79
N ILE A 205 27.49 -2.93 5.90
CA ILE A 205 28.88 -3.40 5.92
C ILE A 205 28.90 -4.81 6.49
N VAL A 206 29.67 -5.70 5.85
CA VAL A 206 29.99 -7.02 6.40
C VAL A 206 31.49 -7.11 6.60
N SER A 207 31.90 -7.52 7.80
CA SER A 207 33.30 -7.81 8.13
C SER A 207 33.41 -9.11 8.92
N SER A 208 34.34 -9.98 8.56
CA SER A 208 34.75 -11.12 9.38
C SER A 208 35.52 -10.64 10.61
N ASP A 209 35.18 -11.16 11.79
CA ASP A 209 36.03 -11.02 12.98
C ASP A 209 37.06 -12.17 13.07
N ASN A 210 37.96 -12.06 14.05
CA ASN A 210 39.01 -13.06 14.28
C ASN A 210 38.47 -14.37 14.89
N ASP A 211 37.24 -14.36 15.39
CA ASP A 211 36.62 -15.48 16.12
C ASP A 211 35.70 -16.32 15.21
N GLY A 212 35.63 -15.99 13.91
CA GLY A 212 34.90 -16.74 12.90
C GLY A 212 33.43 -16.34 12.76
N PHE A 213 33.03 -15.19 13.33
CA PHE A 213 31.73 -14.58 13.05
C PHE A 213 31.86 -13.51 11.95
N TYR A 214 30.74 -13.25 11.29
CA TYR A 214 30.57 -12.14 10.37
C TYR A 214 29.77 -11.06 11.07
N ARG A 215 30.36 -9.89 11.26
CA ARG A 215 29.67 -8.72 11.76
C ARG A 215 28.96 -8.02 10.62
N ILE A 216 27.63 -7.95 10.70
CA ILE A 216 26.77 -7.15 9.83
C ILE A 216 26.49 -5.83 10.54
N GLU A 217 26.79 -4.72 9.88
CA GLU A 217 26.45 -3.38 10.29
C GLU A 217 25.47 -2.78 9.31
N ILE A 218 24.43 -2.11 9.81
CA ILE A 218 23.57 -1.26 8.99
C ILE A 218 23.62 0.14 9.59
N ASN A 219 24.05 1.11 8.78
CA ASN A 219 24.21 2.51 9.20
C ASN A 219 23.06 3.40 8.71
N GLN A 220 22.32 2.94 7.71
CA GLN A 220 21.20 3.67 7.16
C GLN A 220 20.18 2.70 6.54
N ILE A 221 18.89 2.98 6.78
CA ILE A 221 17.75 2.28 6.17
C ILE A 221 16.91 3.25 5.34
N GLY A 222 16.12 2.70 4.43
CA GLY A 222 15.13 3.41 3.62
C GLY A 222 13.74 2.88 3.94
N LEU A 223 12.81 3.80 4.19
CA LEU A 223 11.38 3.52 4.23
C LEU A 223 10.71 3.97 2.93
N TYR A 224 9.84 3.15 2.37
CA TYR A 224 9.05 3.51 1.20
C TYR A 224 7.74 2.74 1.15
N VAL A 225 6.73 3.34 0.54
CA VAL A 225 5.47 2.67 0.22
C VAL A 225 5.61 1.96 -1.11
N ARG A 226 4.98 0.78 -1.18
CA ARG A 226 4.63 0.14 -2.43
C ARG A 226 3.20 -0.35 -2.35
N ASP A 227 2.38 0.04 -3.31
CA ASP A 227 0.98 -0.35 -3.40
C ASP A 227 0.52 -0.52 -4.85
N THR A 228 -0.73 -0.94 -5.03
CA THR A 228 -1.44 -1.00 -6.31
C THR A 228 -2.76 -0.25 -6.20
N TYR A 229 -3.02 0.63 -7.15
CA TYR A 229 -4.32 1.31 -7.28
C TYR A 229 -5.17 0.56 -8.31
N GLU A 230 -6.05 -0.28 -7.81
CA GLU A 230 -6.86 -1.22 -8.59
C GLU A 230 -8.18 -1.55 -7.89
N PHE A 231 -9.16 -2.05 -8.64
CA PHE A 231 -10.50 -2.37 -8.14
C PHE A 231 -10.87 -3.84 -8.34
N MET A 232 -9.95 -4.77 -8.08
CA MET A 232 -10.19 -6.21 -8.15
C MET A 232 -10.72 -6.77 -6.83
N ASN A 233 -11.74 -7.62 -6.92
CA ASN A 233 -12.31 -8.33 -5.78
C ASN A 233 -11.55 -9.62 -5.46
N ASN A 234 -11.08 -9.75 -4.22
CA ASN A 234 -10.47 -10.97 -3.67
C ASN A 234 -11.49 -11.72 -2.79
N GLY A 235 -12.64 -12.08 -3.37
CA GLY A 235 -13.76 -12.68 -2.66
C GLY A 235 -15.03 -11.84 -2.84
N ASN A 236 -15.53 -11.27 -1.76
CA ASN A 236 -16.72 -10.41 -1.78
C ASN A 236 -16.42 -9.04 -2.39
N ASP A 237 -17.49 -8.38 -2.87
CA ASP A 237 -17.42 -7.02 -3.38
C ASP A 237 -17.06 -6.03 -2.27
N GLN A 238 -15.87 -5.44 -2.36
CA GLN A 238 -15.33 -4.59 -1.31
C GLN A 238 -16.06 -3.23 -1.28
N PRO A 239 -16.61 -2.81 -0.12
CA PRO A 239 -17.19 -1.48 0.03
C PRO A 239 -16.09 -0.40 0.08
N LEU A 240 -16.33 0.70 -0.64
CA LEU A 240 -15.41 1.85 -0.75
C LEU A 240 -16.00 3.14 -0.18
N GLY A 241 -17.15 3.05 0.50
CA GLY A 241 -17.84 4.18 1.10
C GLY A 241 -19.18 4.50 0.46
N TYR A 242 -19.94 5.34 1.15
CA TYR A 242 -21.13 5.99 0.61
C TYR A 242 -20.73 7.40 0.18
N TRP A 243 -20.71 7.65 -1.13
CA TRP A 243 -20.22 8.90 -1.72
C TRP A 243 -21.36 9.79 -2.19
N GLY A 244 -21.23 11.09 -1.96
CA GLY A 244 -22.15 12.11 -2.46
C GLY A 244 -21.46 13.44 -2.63
N TRP A 245 -22.21 14.46 -3.08
CA TRP A 245 -21.68 15.81 -3.32
C TRP A 245 -21.00 16.47 -2.12
N HIS A 246 -21.30 15.99 -0.91
CA HIS A 246 -20.84 16.56 0.36
C HIS A 246 -19.76 15.71 1.05
N GLY A 247 -19.19 14.74 0.34
CA GLY A 247 -18.09 13.90 0.85
C GLY A 247 -18.45 12.42 0.85
N VAL A 248 -17.81 11.70 1.77
CA VAL A 248 -17.96 10.25 1.92
C VAL A 248 -18.31 9.88 3.36
N ILE A 249 -19.20 8.91 3.50
CA ILE A 249 -19.50 8.26 4.77
C ILE A 249 -18.74 6.95 4.82
N LYS A 250 -17.86 6.82 5.82
CA LYS A 250 -17.15 5.58 6.11
C LYS A 250 -18.19 4.51 6.43
N PRO A 251 -18.07 3.33 5.83
CA PRO A 251 -18.91 2.23 6.23
C PRO A 251 -18.52 1.77 7.65
N GLY A 252 -19.43 1.88 8.62
CA GLY A 252 -19.14 1.55 10.03
C GLY A 252 -18.85 0.06 10.27
N LEU A 253 -18.40 -0.32 11.48
CA LEU A 253 -18.17 -1.73 11.87
C LEU A 253 -19.46 -2.58 11.97
N ILE A 254 -20.65 -1.97 11.90
CA ILE A 254 -21.93 -2.65 12.12
C ILE A 254 -22.61 -2.82 10.75
N ASN A 255 -22.72 -4.09 10.34
CA ASN A 255 -23.19 -4.57 9.03
C ASN A 255 -24.58 -4.07 8.58
N GLU A 256 -25.41 -3.47 9.43
CA GLU A 256 -26.81 -3.17 9.09
C GLU A 256 -27.00 -2.04 8.05
N LEU A 257 -25.98 -1.21 7.81
CA LEU A 257 -26.07 -0.10 6.85
C LEU A 257 -25.63 -0.45 5.42
N PHE A 258 -25.02 -1.60 5.18
CA PHE A 258 -24.31 -1.90 3.92
C PHE A 258 -25.18 -2.50 2.81
N GLU A 259 -26.44 -2.82 3.09
CA GLU A 259 -27.34 -3.39 2.08
C GLU A 259 -28.00 -2.30 1.23
N SER A 260 -28.18 -1.09 1.77
CA SER A 260 -28.86 0.00 1.06
C SER A 260 -27.95 0.60 -0.02
N GLU A 261 -28.48 0.81 -1.22
CA GLU A 261 -27.77 1.50 -2.30
C GLU A 261 -27.56 3.00 -2.02
N VAL A 262 -28.41 3.59 -1.18
CA VAL A 262 -28.39 5.02 -0.83
C VAL A 262 -28.61 5.20 0.67
N VAL A 263 -27.87 6.13 1.26
CA VAL A 263 -28.05 6.58 2.66
C VAL A 263 -28.20 8.10 2.66
N SER A 264 -29.24 8.60 3.34
CA SER A 264 -29.46 10.03 3.51
C SER A 264 -28.98 10.50 4.88
N LYS A 265 -28.12 11.53 4.92
CA LYS A 265 -27.61 12.16 6.15
C LYS A 265 -27.67 13.67 6.02
N ASN A 266 -28.30 14.34 7.00
CA ASN A 266 -28.47 15.80 7.02
C ASN A 266 -29.10 16.36 5.73
N GLY A 267 -30.08 15.66 5.17
CA GLY A 267 -30.77 16.07 3.93
C GLY A 267 -29.97 15.84 2.64
N ASN A 268 -28.82 15.16 2.71
CA ASN A 268 -28.01 14.83 1.54
C ASN A 268 -27.96 13.32 1.32
N ASP A 269 -28.06 12.91 0.07
CA ASP A 269 -27.96 11.50 -0.34
C ASP A 269 -26.51 11.11 -0.65
N TYR A 270 -26.13 9.93 -0.20
CA TYR A 270 -24.84 9.31 -0.44
C TYR A 270 -25.08 7.91 -1.02
N TYR A 271 -24.36 7.59 -2.08
CA TYR A 271 -24.55 6.40 -2.89
C TYR A 271 -23.45 5.39 -2.59
N ARG A 272 -23.83 4.12 -2.44
CA ARG A 272 -22.89 3.04 -2.17
C ARG A 272 -21.93 2.89 -3.35
N VAL A 273 -20.64 2.92 -3.06
CA VAL A 273 -19.57 2.63 -4.02
C VAL A 273 -18.81 1.39 -3.57
N THR A 274 -18.57 0.50 -4.52
CA THR A 274 -17.81 -0.74 -4.31
C THR A 274 -16.80 -0.93 -5.43
N ASN A 275 -15.92 -1.93 -5.30
CA ASN A 275 -15.06 -2.34 -6.40
C ASN A 275 -15.87 -2.65 -7.67
N ASN A 276 -17.03 -3.31 -7.55
CA ASN A 276 -17.89 -3.59 -8.71
C ASN A 276 -18.36 -2.31 -9.41
N SER A 277 -18.58 -1.19 -8.70
CA SER A 277 -18.91 0.08 -9.36
C SER A 277 -17.85 0.50 -10.39
N PHE A 278 -16.57 0.30 -10.07
CA PHE A 278 -15.44 0.57 -10.98
C PHE A 278 -15.29 -0.49 -12.06
N VAL A 279 -15.47 -1.77 -11.72
CA VAL A 279 -15.47 -2.87 -12.70
C VAL A 279 -16.55 -2.66 -13.75
N GLU A 280 -17.79 -2.33 -13.35
CA GLU A 280 -18.90 -2.05 -14.24
C GLU A 280 -18.62 -0.85 -15.15
N TYR A 281 -18.03 0.22 -14.60
CA TYR A 281 -17.60 1.38 -15.38
C TYR A 281 -16.56 1.02 -16.43
N ARG A 282 -15.52 0.25 -16.06
CA ARG A 282 -14.52 -0.30 -16.99
C ARG A 282 -15.17 -1.12 -18.10
N GLN A 283 -16.12 -2.01 -17.77
CA GLN A 283 -16.83 -2.81 -18.78
C GLN A 283 -17.65 -1.95 -19.73
N LYS A 284 -18.27 -0.87 -19.23
CA LYS A 284 -18.97 0.11 -20.08
C LYS A 284 -18.00 0.81 -21.04
N CYS A 285 -16.87 1.31 -20.53
CA CYS A 285 -15.81 1.92 -21.34
C CYS A 285 -15.31 1.00 -22.45
N LYS A 286 -15.07 -0.29 -22.14
CA LYS A 286 -14.71 -1.32 -23.13
C LYS A 286 -15.77 -1.46 -24.23
N LYS A 287 -17.05 -1.56 -23.86
CA LYS A 287 -18.17 -1.67 -24.81
C LYS A 287 -18.30 -0.44 -25.72
N GLU A 288 -18.00 0.74 -25.20
CA GLU A 288 -18.06 2.01 -25.92
C GLU A 288 -16.78 2.31 -26.73
N SER A 289 -15.81 1.38 -26.78
CA SER A 289 -14.48 1.60 -27.39
C SER A 289 -13.71 2.78 -26.80
N ASN A 290 -14.09 3.24 -25.60
CA ASN A 290 -13.40 4.26 -24.83
C ASN A 290 -12.42 3.56 -23.90
N MET A 291 -11.22 3.26 -24.39
CA MET A 291 -10.19 2.48 -23.66
C MET A 291 -9.49 3.31 -22.58
N LYS A 292 -10.27 3.87 -21.63
CA LYS A 292 -9.82 4.72 -20.53
C LYS A 292 -10.30 4.19 -19.19
N THR A 293 -9.47 3.36 -18.56
CA THR A 293 -9.55 2.88 -17.17
C THR A 293 -8.24 2.14 -16.87
N GLY A 294 -7.29 2.78 -16.21
CA GLY A 294 -5.94 2.24 -16.02
C GLY A 294 -5.61 2.00 -14.55
N ASP A 295 -5.43 0.73 -14.17
CA ASP A 295 -4.78 0.39 -12.89
C ASP A 295 -3.31 0.90 -12.89
N PHE A 296 -2.70 1.07 -11.73
CA PHE A 296 -1.28 1.45 -11.67
C PHE A 296 -0.61 1.04 -10.35
N PHE A 297 0.71 0.88 -10.40
CA PHE A 297 1.54 0.69 -9.22
C PHE A 297 1.86 2.04 -8.58
N VAL A 298 1.93 2.05 -7.26
CA VAL A 298 2.27 3.23 -6.47
C VAL A 298 3.54 2.97 -5.69
N TYR A 299 4.48 3.90 -5.79
CA TYR A 299 5.69 3.98 -5.00
C TYR A 299 5.81 5.39 -4.41
N SER A 300 6.28 5.46 -3.17
CA SER A 300 6.75 6.73 -2.63
C SER A 300 8.23 6.95 -2.96
N THR A 301 8.69 8.18 -2.77
CA THR A 301 10.10 8.48 -2.54
C THR A 301 10.60 7.70 -1.31
N VAL A 302 11.92 7.55 -1.20
CA VAL A 302 12.54 6.84 -0.08
C VAL A 302 12.83 7.83 1.05
N LYS A 303 12.32 7.57 2.26
CA LYS A 303 12.75 8.27 3.48
C LYS A 303 14.00 7.59 4.02
N LYS A 304 15.13 8.28 3.94
CA LYS A 304 16.44 7.80 4.43
C LYS A 304 16.56 8.07 5.92
N ILE A 305 16.98 7.06 6.68
CA ILE A 305 16.99 7.11 8.15
C ILE A 305 18.31 6.54 8.66
N PRO A 306 19.13 7.32 9.39
CA PRO A 306 20.32 6.80 10.02
C PRO A 306 19.94 5.83 11.14
N VAL A 307 20.66 4.72 11.23
CA VAL A 307 20.51 3.72 12.30
C VAL A 307 21.89 3.23 12.73
N ASP A 308 21.96 2.58 13.87
CA ASP A 308 23.17 1.94 14.38
C ASP A 308 22.82 0.49 14.74
N VAL A 309 22.92 -0.38 13.75
CA VAL A 309 22.57 -1.81 13.88
C VAL A 309 23.84 -2.63 13.76
N ILE A 310 24.05 -3.52 14.73
CA ILE A 310 25.14 -4.50 14.71
C ILE A 310 24.57 -5.88 15.05
N VAL A 311 24.81 -6.85 14.18
CA VAL A 311 24.44 -8.26 14.39
C VAL A 311 25.59 -9.16 13.95
N HIS A 312 26.02 -10.08 14.81
CA HIS A 312 27.04 -11.07 14.46
C HIS A 312 26.39 -12.36 13.92
N ILE A 313 26.90 -12.87 12.80
CA ILE A 313 26.42 -14.08 12.13
C ILE A 313 27.48 -15.17 12.24
N SER A 314 27.11 -16.28 12.86
CA SER A 314 27.93 -17.47 12.96
C SER A 314 27.63 -18.47 11.85
N LYS A 315 28.42 -19.54 11.79
CA LYS A 315 28.08 -20.71 10.96
C LYS A 315 26.73 -21.33 11.32
N LEU A 316 26.33 -21.33 12.61
CA LEU A 316 25.03 -21.88 13.04
C LEU A 316 23.86 -21.07 12.50
N ASP A 317 24.02 -19.75 12.41
CA ASP A 317 23.03 -18.85 11.81
C ASP A 317 22.84 -19.15 10.32
N LEU A 318 23.93 -19.38 9.58
CA LEU A 318 23.84 -19.72 8.16
C LEU A 318 23.22 -21.11 7.93
N LEU A 319 23.44 -22.07 8.84
CA LEU A 319 22.76 -23.36 8.84
C LEU A 319 21.25 -23.20 9.10
N GLU A 320 20.87 -22.35 10.07
CA GLU A 320 19.46 -22.04 10.32
C GLU A 320 18.82 -21.40 9.07
N TYR A 321 19.47 -20.38 8.50
CA TYR A 321 19.04 -19.71 7.28
C TYR A 321 18.77 -20.73 6.17
N GLN A 322 19.74 -21.61 5.86
CA GLN A 322 19.59 -22.64 4.84
C GLN A 322 18.38 -23.56 5.11
N SER A 323 18.23 -24.01 6.36
CA SER A 323 17.10 -24.88 6.75
C SER A 323 15.73 -24.22 6.60
N ARG A 324 15.67 -22.88 6.66
CA ARG A 324 14.45 -22.09 6.55
C ARG A 324 14.21 -21.62 5.12
N SER A 325 15.25 -21.36 4.33
CA SER A 325 15.14 -20.97 2.92
C SER A 325 14.71 -22.13 2.03
N ASP A 326 15.17 -23.36 2.31
CA ASP A 326 14.83 -24.56 1.53
C ASP A 326 13.34 -24.96 1.64
N LYS A 327 12.59 -24.37 2.58
CA LYS A 327 11.14 -24.55 2.73
C LYS A 327 10.31 -23.53 1.95
N VAL A 328 10.96 -22.55 1.31
CA VAL A 328 10.34 -21.42 0.60
C VAL A 328 10.67 -21.46 -0.90
N ALA A 329 11.54 -22.37 -1.35
CA ALA A 329 11.92 -22.58 -2.75
C ALA A 329 10.93 -23.50 -3.49
#